data_AF-A0A6B9Y4K2-F1
#
_entry.id   AF-A0A6B9Y4K2-F1
#
_cell.length_a   1.000
_cell.length_b   1.000
_cell.length_c   1.000
_cell.angle_alpha   90.00
_cell.angle_beta   90.00
_cell.angle_gamma   90.00
#
_symmetry.space_group_name_H-M   'P 1'
#
loop_
_entity.id
_entity.type
_entity.pdbx_description
1 polymer ?
#
loop_
_entity_poly.entity_id
_entity_poly.type
_entity_poly.pdbx_seq_one_letter_code
_entity_poly.pdbx_strand_id
1 'polypeptide(L)'
;MADNAFLDKGVVLGFCFFIDPHHRECRRYLFSGETEYFATEQVENIFRNAKDSIIEEHRSGVLRNIQQVKVNYQGKLSESDIEEIQSEIDRDENSAWRYLEDFYDDKAGRGVYEVTDELREVIREIEQRAEARKEALYSTFQGWLRISSHESVQDELTQLRAQDEEDFWIVIDAHDVAANVPGETELATTNPAEFADDKIKEDVLRATAIDSIQLLFVSREYSPSALRNDQ
;
A
#
# COMPACT_ATOMS: atom_id res chain seq x y z
N MET A 1 7.22 18.31 2.20
CA MET A 1 7.82 17.00 1.90
C MET A 1 9.29 17.14 2.20
N ALA A 2 9.87 16.16 2.87
CA ALA A 2 11.30 16.12 3.11
C ALA A 2 12.07 16.05 1.78
N ASP A 3 13.36 16.38 1.84
CA ASP A 3 14.25 16.31 0.68
C ASP A 3 14.41 14.84 0.22
N ASN A 4 14.51 13.93 1.19
CA ASN A 4 14.72 12.50 0.99
C ASN A 4 13.60 11.69 1.63
N ALA A 5 13.28 10.53 1.05
CA ALA A 5 12.32 9.59 1.63
C ALA A 5 12.81 8.15 1.51
N PHE A 6 12.86 7.43 2.63
CA PHE A 6 13.06 5.98 2.63
C PHE A 6 11.71 5.26 2.50
N LEU A 7 11.57 4.42 1.48
CA LEU A 7 10.37 3.67 1.17
C LEU A 7 10.39 2.33 1.91
N ASP A 8 9.40 2.15 2.78
CA ASP A 8 9.07 0.86 3.37
C ASP A 8 8.58 -0.15 2.30
N LYS A 9 8.72 -1.45 2.60
CA LYS A 9 8.19 -2.59 1.83
C LYS A 9 6.72 -2.39 1.48
N GLY A 10 5.93 -1.86 2.41
CA GLY A 10 4.51 -1.62 2.24
C GLY A 10 4.22 -0.60 1.13
N VAL A 11 5.05 0.45 1.01
CA VAL A 11 4.90 1.47 -0.05
C VAL A 11 5.21 0.87 -1.42
N VAL A 12 6.29 0.08 -1.51
CA VAL A 12 6.68 -0.63 -2.73
C VAL A 12 5.55 -1.56 -3.18
N LEU A 13 5.07 -2.42 -2.28
CA LEU A 13 4.04 -3.41 -2.58
C LEU A 13 2.71 -2.73 -2.93
N GLY A 14 2.27 -1.76 -2.12
CA GLY A 14 1.06 -0.99 -2.38
C GLY A 14 1.10 -0.27 -3.72
N PHE A 15 2.26 0.25 -4.13
CA PHE A 15 2.40 0.81 -5.48
C PHE A 15 2.26 -0.26 -6.57
N CYS A 16 2.91 -1.42 -6.43
CA CYS A 16 2.93 -2.45 -7.46
C CYS A 16 1.56 -3.10 -7.67
N PHE A 17 0.80 -3.37 -6.60
CA PHE A 17 -0.50 -4.04 -6.70
C PHE A 17 -1.64 -3.03 -6.81
N PHE A 18 -2.20 -2.86 -8.00
CA PHE A 18 -3.19 -1.79 -8.24
C PHE A 18 -4.53 -1.95 -7.52
N ILE A 19 -4.79 -3.16 -7.02
CA ILE A 19 -5.98 -3.50 -6.25
C ILE A 19 -5.71 -3.48 -4.74
N ASP A 20 -4.46 -3.23 -4.34
CA ASP A 20 -4.10 -2.96 -2.97
C ASP A 20 -4.82 -1.69 -2.47
N PRO A 21 -5.32 -1.67 -1.22
CA PRO A 21 -6.05 -0.51 -0.71
C PRO A 21 -5.23 0.77 -0.73
N HIS A 22 -3.92 0.69 -0.57
CA HIS A 22 -2.99 1.83 -0.49
C HIS A 22 -2.51 2.31 -1.86
N HIS A 23 -2.84 1.60 -2.95
CA HIS A 23 -2.29 1.88 -4.28
C HIS A 23 -2.36 3.33 -4.71
N ARG A 24 -3.53 3.96 -4.55
CA ARG A 24 -3.73 5.37 -4.93
C ARG A 24 -2.87 6.32 -4.10
N GLU A 25 -2.69 6.06 -2.81
CA GLU A 25 -1.89 6.91 -1.93
C GLU A 25 -0.40 6.75 -2.21
N CYS A 26 0.09 5.52 -2.36
CA CYS A 26 1.47 5.25 -2.75
C CYS A 26 1.78 5.91 -4.10
N ARG A 27 0.90 5.76 -5.09
CA ARG A 27 1.06 6.40 -6.41
C ARG A 27 1.03 7.93 -6.30
N ARG A 28 0.13 8.51 -5.51
CA ARG A 28 0.08 9.96 -5.35
C ARG A 28 1.37 10.47 -4.72
N TYR A 29 1.82 9.82 -3.65
CA TYR A 29 3.02 10.17 -2.91
C TYR A 29 4.26 10.14 -3.80
N LEU A 30 4.55 8.99 -4.42
CA LEU A 30 5.75 8.78 -5.27
C LEU A 30 5.85 9.75 -6.46
N PHE A 31 4.73 10.33 -6.91
CA PHE A 31 4.68 11.21 -8.07
C PHE A 31 4.20 12.64 -7.74
N SER A 32 4.28 13.05 -6.46
CA SER A 32 3.76 14.35 -6.00
C SER A 32 4.78 15.51 -5.98
N GLY A 33 6.09 15.25 -6.11
CA GLY A 33 7.10 16.29 -5.91
C GLY A 33 8.52 15.92 -6.32
N GLU A 34 9.47 16.71 -5.83
CA GLU A 34 10.91 16.64 -6.15
C GLU A 34 11.72 15.82 -5.12
N THR A 35 11.07 15.03 -4.26
CA THR A 35 11.73 14.20 -3.24
C THR A 35 12.58 13.10 -3.87
N GLU A 36 13.79 12.91 -3.34
CA GLU A 36 14.63 11.76 -3.69
C GLU A 36 14.20 10.53 -2.88
N TYR A 37 13.78 9.48 -3.57
CA TYR A 37 13.35 8.25 -2.93
C TYR A 37 14.50 7.25 -2.81
N PHE A 38 14.61 6.62 -1.66
CA PHE A 38 15.52 5.53 -1.35
C PHE A 38 14.73 4.31 -0.93
N ALA A 39 15.19 3.12 -1.26
CA ALA A 39 14.65 1.87 -0.73
C ALA A 39 15.79 0.87 -0.57
N THR A 40 15.60 -0.17 0.24
CA THR A 40 16.61 -1.24 0.35
C THR A 40 16.93 -1.80 -1.04
N GLU A 41 18.21 -2.06 -1.36
CA GLU A 41 18.59 -2.67 -2.65
C GLU A 41 17.88 -4.02 -2.90
N GLN A 42 17.37 -4.64 -1.84
CA GLN A 42 16.64 -5.90 -1.87
C GLN A 42 15.15 -5.79 -2.27
N VAL A 43 14.69 -4.66 -2.83
CA VAL A 43 13.29 -4.49 -3.27
C VAL A 43 12.82 -5.62 -4.19
N GLU A 44 13.68 -6.15 -5.07
CA GLU A 44 13.35 -7.30 -5.93
C GLU A 44 13.03 -8.56 -5.13
N ASN A 45 13.70 -8.77 -4.01
CA ASN A 45 13.40 -9.89 -3.11
C ASN A 45 12.08 -9.67 -2.39
N ILE A 46 11.82 -8.45 -1.90
CA ILE A 46 10.55 -8.08 -1.27
C ILE A 46 9.39 -8.39 -2.22
N PHE A 47 9.46 -7.88 -3.44
CA PHE A 47 8.41 -8.08 -4.43
C PHE A 47 8.23 -9.57 -4.76
N ARG A 48 9.31 -10.26 -5.11
CA ARG A 48 9.26 -11.68 -5.50
C ARG A 48 8.76 -12.60 -4.41
N ASN A 49 9.11 -12.34 -3.15
CA ASN A 49 8.70 -13.18 -2.02
C ASN A 49 7.22 -12.95 -1.65
N ALA A 50 6.72 -11.73 -1.81
CA ALA A 50 5.34 -11.38 -1.46
C ALA A 50 4.34 -11.59 -2.62
N LYS A 51 4.80 -11.54 -3.87
CA LYS A 51 3.95 -11.46 -5.07
C LYS A 51 2.86 -12.51 -5.12
N ASP A 52 3.23 -13.79 -5.06
CA ASP A 52 2.28 -14.88 -5.27
C ASP A 52 1.21 -14.92 -4.18
N SER A 53 1.59 -14.60 -2.93
CA SER A 53 0.66 -14.53 -1.80
C SER A 53 -0.35 -13.39 -1.98
N ILE A 54 0.12 -12.18 -2.32
CA ILE A 54 -0.73 -11.01 -2.53
C ILE A 54 -1.69 -11.23 -3.71
N ILE A 55 -1.19 -11.80 -4.80
CA ILE A 55 -2.02 -12.11 -5.98
C ILE A 55 -3.15 -13.06 -5.62
N GLU A 56 -2.85 -14.15 -4.91
CA GLU A 56 -3.86 -15.14 -4.55
C GLU A 56 -4.87 -14.58 -3.54
N GLU A 57 -4.43 -13.73 -2.61
CA GLU A 57 -5.30 -13.07 -1.65
C GLU A 57 -6.30 -12.14 -2.34
N HIS A 58 -5.82 -11.22 -3.16
CA HIS A 58 -6.69 -10.30 -3.87
C HIS A 58 -7.60 -11.01 -4.88
N ARG A 59 -7.06 -12.00 -5.60
CA ARG A 59 -7.85 -12.84 -6.52
C ARG A 59 -8.99 -13.53 -5.77
N SER A 60 -8.71 -14.06 -4.60
CA SER A 60 -9.73 -14.69 -3.75
C SER A 60 -10.80 -13.69 -3.33
N GLY A 61 -10.41 -12.48 -2.91
CA GLY A 61 -11.33 -11.39 -2.58
C GLY A 61 -12.27 -11.03 -3.74
N VAL A 62 -11.72 -10.84 -4.94
CA VAL A 62 -12.52 -10.53 -6.14
C VAL A 62 -13.41 -11.71 -6.54
N LEU A 63 -12.93 -12.95 -6.48
CA LEU A 63 -13.75 -14.13 -6.81
C LEU A 63 -14.92 -14.33 -5.85
N ARG A 64 -14.72 -14.08 -4.54
CA ARG A 64 -15.79 -14.11 -3.54
C ARG A 64 -16.88 -13.08 -3.89
N ASN A 65 -16.48 -11.84 -4.20
CA ASN A 65 -17.42 -10.80 -4.60
C ASN A 65 -18.16 -11.15 -5.91
N ILE A 66 -17.46 -11.69 -6.92
CA ILE A 66 -18.10 -12.19 -8.15
C ILE A 66 -19.18 -13.24 -7.84
N GLN A 67 -18.88 -14.18 -6.94
CA GLN A 67 -19.81 -15.26 -6.61
C GLN A 67 -21.05 -14.71 -5.90
N GLN A 68 -20.86 -13.82 -4.93
CA GLN A 68 -21.94 -13.10 -4.24
C GLN A 68 -22.84 -12.37 -5.23
N VAL A 69 -22.25 -11.56 -6.13
CA VAL A 69 -23.01 -10.76 -7.11
C VAL A 69 -23.83 -11.66 -8.05
N LYS A 70 -23.26 -12.79 -8.49
CA LYS A 70 -23.96 -13.75 -9.36
C LYS A 70 -25.11 -14.48 -8.67
N VAL A 71 -25.05 -14.68 -7.36
CA VAL A 71 -26.09 -15.36 -6.59
C VAL A 71 -27.24 -14.40 -6.26
N ASN A 72 -26.91 -13.17 -5.90
CA ASN A 72 -27.88 -12.22 -5.35
C ASN A 72 -28.56 -11.36 -6.41
N TYR A 73 -27.92 -11.11 -7.57
CA TYR A 73 -28.41 -10.17 -8.57
C TYR A 73 -28.58 -10.80 -9.96
N GLN A 74 -29.53 -10.27 -10.73
CA GLN A 74 -29.80 -10.68 -12.11
C GLN A 74 -30.14 -9.47 -12.98
N GLY A 75 -29.85 -9.58 -14.29
CA GLY A 75 -30.16 -8.51 -15.23
C GLY A 75 -29.21 -7.32 -15.07
N LYS A 76 -29.78 -6.11 -14.99
CA LYS A 76 -29.02 -4.86 -14.83
C LYS A 76 -29.01 -4.43 -13.36
N LEU A 77 -27.86 -3.98 -12.88
CA LEU A 77 -27.70 -3.42 -11.55
C LEU A 77 -28.32 -2.04 -11.47
N SER A 78 -29.17 -1.81 -10.47
CA SER A 78 -29.67 -0.49 -10.09
C SER A 78 -28.67 0.23 -9.19
N GLU A 79 -28.87 1.53 -8.94
CA GLU A 79 -28.04 2.29 -7.98
C GLU A 79 -28.13 1.68 -6.57
N SER A 80 -29.31 1.22 -6.14
CA SER A 80 -29.46 0.55 -4.84
C SER A 80 -28.73 -0.79 -4.77
N ASP A 81 -28.66 -1.54 -5.88
CA ASP A 81 -27.90 -2.80 -5.91
C ASP A 81 -26.40 -2.50 -5.74
N ILE A 82 -25.90 -1.42 -6.34
CA ILE A 82 -24.51 -0.99 -6.20
C ILE A 82 -24.18 -0.63 -4.75
N GLU A 83 -25.04 0.18 -4.10
CA GLU A 83 -24.86 0.54 -2.70
C GLU A 83 -24.88 -0.69 -1.78
N GLU A 84 -25.79 -1.64 -2.02
CA GLU A 84 -25.85 -2.89 -1.26
C GLU A 84 -24.59 -3.73 -1.46
N ILE A 85 -24.16 -3.95 -2.71
CA ILE A 85 -22.92 -4.69 -3.02
C ILE A 85 -21.72 -4.06 -2.30
N GLN A 86 -21.58 -2.73 -2.36
CA GLN A 86 -20.47 -2.02 -1.70
C GLN A 86 -20.54 -2.18 -0.18
N SER A 87 -21.74 -2.12 0.42
CA SER A 87 -21.92 -2.27 1.88
C SER A 87 -21.60 -3.68 2.41
N GLU A 88 -21.70 -4.70 1.54
CA GLU A 88 -21.40 -6.09 1.88
C GLU A 88 -19.91 -6.45 1.69
N ILE A 89 -19.07 -5.53 1.21
CA ILE A 89 -17.62 -5.76 1.10
C ILE A 89 -17.00 -5.67 2.50
N ASP A 90 -16.53 -6.81 3.01
CA ASP A 90 -15.76 -6.85 4.25
C ASP A 90 -14.38 -6.21 4.07
N ARG A 91 -14.19 -5.03 4.65
CA ARG A 91 -12.94 -4.25 4.56
C ARG A 91 -11.81 -4.83 5.41
N ASP A 92 -12.11 -5.68 6.40
CA ASP A 92 -11.10 -6.32 7.25
C ASP A 92 -10.61 -7.64 6.63
N GLU A 93 -11.46 -8.35 5.87
CA GLU A 93 -11.11 -9.65 5.26
C GLU A 93 -10.81 -9.59 3.75
N ASN A 94 -11.18 -8.51 3.05
CA ASN A 94 -11.00 -8.40 1.60
C ASN A 94 -9.91 -7.39 1.26
N SER A 95 -8.69 -7.85 0.99
CA SER A 95 -7.59 -6.95 0.57
C SER A 95 -7.81 -6.24 -0.77
N ALA A 96 -8.86 -6.55 -1.53
CA ALA A 96 -9.26 -5.79 -2.71
C ALA A 96 -10.43 -4.82 -2.44
N TRP A 97 -10.82 -4.59 -1.17
CA TRP A 97 -12.04 -3.86 -0.83
C TRP A 97 -12.14 -2.48 -1.49
N ARG A 98 -11.07 -1.68 -1.41
CA ARG A 98 -11.08 -0.31 -1.96
C ARG A 98 -11.22 -0.33 -3.47
N TYR A 99 -10.52 -1.25 -4.11
CA TYR A 99 -10.64 -1.44 -5.55
C TYR A 99 -12.06 -1.84 -5.96
N LEU A 100 -12.68 -2.76 -5.22
CA LEU A 100 -14.04 -3.20 -5.50
C LEU A 100 -15.04 -2.07 -5.28
N GLU A 101 -14.92 -1.30 -4.20
CA GLU A 101 -15.75 -0.12 -3.97
C GLU A 101 -15.64 0.87 -5.13
N ASP A 102 -14.40 1.29 -5.47
CA ASP A 102 -14.14 2.19 -6.60
C ASP A 102 -14.61 1.61 -7.93
N PHE A 103 -14.52 0.29 -8.11
CA PHE A 103 -14.96 -0.40 -9.32
C PHE A 103 -16.46 -0.32 -9.49
N TYR A 104 -17.27 -0.37 -8.44
CA TYR A 104 -18.73 -0.38 -8.56
C TYR A 104 -19.35 1.02 -8.73
N ASP A 105 -18.63 2.09 -8.40
CA ASP A 105 -19.11 3.48 -8.39
C ASP A 105 -19.81 3.96 -9.68
N ASP A 106 -19.45 3.39 -10.83
CA ASP A 106 -19.99 3.76 -12.15
C ASP A 106 -20.72 2.60 -12.86
N LYS A 107 -21.10 1.54 -12.13
CA LYS A 107 -21.66 0.31 -12.71
C LYS A 107 -23.18 0.24 -12.71
N ALA A 108 -23.87 1.27 -12.22
CA ALA A 108 -25.32 1.38 -12.33
C ALA A 108 -25.78 1.31 -13.81
N GLY A 109 -26.84 0.54 -14.07
CA GLY A 109 -27.38 0.29 -15.40
C GLY A 109 -26.65 -0.79 -16.21
N ARG A 110 -25.53 -1.34 -15.71
CA ARG A 110 -24.75 -2.39 -16.38
C ARG A 110 -25.24 -3.79 -16.03
N GLY A 111 -24.99 -4.74 -16.93
CA GLY A 111 -25.44 -6.12 -16.74
C GLY A 111 -24.55 -6.88 -15.74
N VAL A 112 -25.14 -7.73 -14.90
CA VAL A 112 -24.39 -8.58 -13.95
C VAL A 112 -23.31 -9.42 -14.65
N TYR A 113 -23.61 -9.99 -15.82
CA TYR A 113 -22.61 -10.75 -16.58
C TYR A 113 -21.43 -9.89 -17.00
N GLU A 114 -21.71 -8.72 -17.56
CA GLU A 114 -20.71 -7.75 -18.03
C GLU A 114 -19.80 -7.29 -16.90
N VAL A 115 -20.37 -6.90 -15.77
CA VAL A 115 -19.63 -6.46 -14.57
C VAL A 115 -18.75 -7.57 -14.01
N THR A 116 -19.27 -8.80 -13.90
CA THR A 116 -18.47 -9.93 -13.39
C THR A 116 -17.43 -10.45 -14.38
N ASP A 117 -17.58 -10.16 -15.68
CA ASP A 117 -16.59 -10.51 -16.70
C ASP A 117 -15.40 -9.55 -16.66
N GLU A 118 -15.65 -8.24 -16.47
CA GLU A 118 -14.58 -7.27 -16.24
C GLU A 118 -13.74 -7.59 -15.00
N LEU A 119 -14.38 -8.01 -13.90
CA LEU A 119 -13.65 -8.45 -12.71
C LEU A 119 -12.80 -9.71 -12.97
N ARG A 120 -13.21 -10.58 -13.91
CA ARG A 120 -12.36 -11.72 -14.32
C ARG A 120 -11.16 -11.27 -15.13
N GLU A 121 -11.32 -10.29 -16.01
CA GLU A 121 -10.16 -9.73 -16.74
C GLU A 121 -9.18 -9.08 -15.77
N VAL A 122 -9.67 -8.36 -14.76
CA VAL A 122 -8.84 -7.81 -13.67
C VAL A 122 -8.02 -8.89 -12.97
N ILE A 123 -8.65 -10.02 -12.64
CA ILE A 123 -7.96 -11.18 -12.05
C ILE A 123 -6.88 -11.73 -13.00
N ARG A 124 -7.15 -11.80 -14.31
CA ARG A 124 -6.19 -12.34 -15.28
C ARG A 124 -4.99 -11.42 -15.48
N GLU A 125 -5.19 -10.13 -15.36
CA GLU A 125 -4.16 -9.13 -15.62
C GLU A 125 -3.38 -8.69 -14.37
N ILE A 126 -3.78 -9.14 -13.17
CA ILE A 126 -3.19 -8.70 -11.89
C ILE A 126 -1.67 -8.82 -11.86
N GLU A 127 -1.14 -9.98 -12.25
CA GLU A 127 0.29 -10.26 -12.22
C GLU A 127 1.04 -9.39 -13.23
N GLN A 128 0.59 -9.40 -14.48
CA GLN A 128 1.21 -8.64 -15.55
C GLN A 128 1.26 -7.14 -15.22
N ARG A 129 0.19 -6.62 -14.62
CA ARG A 129 0.09 -5.22 -14.17
C ARG A 129 0.99 -4.92 -12.98
N ALA A 130 1.20 -5.88 -12.08
CA ALA A 130 2.11 -5.73 -10.95
C ALA A 130 3.57 -5.70 -11.41
N GLU A 131 3.98 -6.61 -12.31
CA GLU A 131 5.32 -6.61 -12.91
C GLU A 131 5.60 -5.31 -13.67
N ALA A 132 4.65 -4.86 -14.51
CA ALA A 132 4.81 -3.61 -15.25
C ALA A 132 4.98 -2.38 -14.34
N ARG A 133 4.28 -2.36 -13.19
CA ARG A 133 4.41 -1.29 -12.18
C ARG A 133 5.73 -1.38 -11.43
N LYS A 134 6.18 -2.59 -11.08
CA LYS A 134 7.50 -2.80 -10.45
C LYS A 134 8.62 -2.21 -11.32
N GLU A 135 8.61 -2.49 -12.62
CA GLU A 135 9.59 -1.93 -13.56
C GLU A 135 9.52 -0.38 -13.62
N ALA A 136 8.32 0.20 -13.58
CA ALA A 136 8.19 1.65 -13.49
C ALA A 136 8.73 2.21 -12.16
N LEU A 137 8.46 1.53 -11.04
CA LEU A 137 8.89 1.92 -9.71
C LEU A 137 10.41 1.96 -9.58
N TYR A 138 11.13 1.03 -10.21
CA TYR A 138 12.60 0.95 -10.12
C TYR A 138 13.30 2.17 -10.70
N SER A 139 12.64 2.92 -11.58
CA SER A 139 13.16 4.19 -12.08
C SER A 139 12.91 5.37 -11.14
N THR A 140 12.12 5.18 -10.08
CA THR A 140 11.65 6.26 -9.19
C THR A 140 12.50 6.38 -7.92
N PHE A 141 13.23 5.35 -7.53
CA PHE A 141 14.04 5.34 -6.29
C PHE A 141 15.49 4.89 -6.53
N GLN A 142 16.36 5.23 -5.59
CA GLN A 142 17.75 4.77 -5.51
C GLN A 142 17.84 3.58 -4.55
N GLY A 143 18.43 2.47 -5.00
CA GLY A 143 18.71 1.33 -4.13
C GLY A 143 19.77 1.69 -3.10
N TRP A 144 19.49 1.42 -1.84
CA TRP A 144 20.39 1.70 -0.71
C TRP A 144 20.92 0.42 -0.10
N LEU A 145 22.25 0.36 0.06
CA LEU A 145 22.94 -0.68 0.81
C LEU A 145 23.55 -0.02 2.05
N ARG A 146 23.13 -0.49 3.22
CA ARG A 146 23.52 0.09 4.51
C ARG A 146 25.04 0.21 4.63
N ILE A 147 25.51 1.39 5.03
CA ILE A 147 26.94 1.73 5.14
C ILE A 147 27.51 1.28 6.50
N SER A 148 26.74 1.43 7.57
CA SER A 148 27.18 1.12 8.95
C SER A 148 26.19 0.23 9.69
N SER A 149 26.64 -0.50 10.71
CA SER A 149 25.76 -1.34 11.53
C SER A 149 24.85 -0.52 12.45
N HIS A 150 25.25 0.67 12.88
CA HIS A 150 24.48 1.53 13.81
C HIS A 150 24.12 0.86 15.15
N GLU A 151 25.06 0.16 15.77
CA GLU A 151 24.84 -0.61 17.01
C GLU A 151 24.18 0.22 18.13
N SER A 152 24.57 1.49 18.30
CA SER A 152 23.96 2.36 19.32
C SER A 152 22.47 2.60 19.08
N VAL A 153 22.05 2.78 17.83
CA VAL A 153 20.63 2.94 17.47
C VAL A 153 19.89 1.61 17.59
N GLN A 154 20.55 0.50 17.23
CA GLN A 154 19.98 -0.84 17.41
C GLN A 154 19.67 -1.15 18.89
N ASP A 155 20.56 -0.75 19.81
CA ASP A 155 20.39 -0.98 21.25
C ASP A 155 19.21 -0.16 21.82
N GLU A 156 18.97 1.04 21.30
CA GLU A 156 17.85 1.90 21.70
C GLU A 156 16.49 1.38 21.18
N LEU A 157 16.47 0.69 20.03
CA LEU A 157 15.25 0.20 19.37
C LEU A 157 14.97 -1.30 19.62
N THR A 158 15.46 -1.86 20.72
CA THR A 158 15.25 -3.27 21.08
C THR A 158 13.78 -3.67 21.22
N GLN A 159 12.91 -2.75 21.67
CA GLN A 159 11.47 -3.00 21.76
C GLN A 159 10.86 -3.19 20.35
N LEU A 160 11.19 -2.33 19.40
CA LEU A 160 10.73 -2.43 18.02
C LEU A 160 11.18 -3.76 17.41
N ARG A 161 12.46 -4.12 17.59
CA ARG A 161 13.00 -5.41 17.13
C ARG A 161 12.26 -6.63 17.67
N ALA A 162 11.80 -6.56 18.91
CA ALA A 162 11.08 -7.66 19.55
C ALA A 162 9.61 -7.77 19.08
N GLN A 163 9.05 -6.66 18.58
CA GLN A 163 7.69 -6.61 18.03
C GLN A 163 7.68 -7.03 16.56
N ASP A 164 8.54 -6.41 15.76
CA ASP A 164 8.72 -6.71 14.35
C ASP A 164 10.20 -6.50 13.95
N GLU A 165 10.87 -7.62 13.65
CA GLU A 165 12.28 -7.59 13.27
C GLU A 165 12.49 -6.97 11.88
N GLU A 166 11.55 -7.14 10.96
CA GLU A 166 11.65 -6.62 9.61
C GLU A 166 11.54 -5.08 9.61
N ASP A 167 10.54 -4.56 10.30
CA ASP A 167 10.30 -3.12 10.40
C ASP A 167 11.41 -2.44 11.22
N PHE A 168 11.97 -3.12 12.22
CA PHE A 168 13.22 -2.68 12.86
C PHE A 168 14.34 -2.48 11.84
N TRP A 169 14.60 -3.44 10.96
CA TRP A 169 15.69 -3.30 9.99
C TRP A 169 15.42 -2.22 8.94
N ILE A 170 14.16 -2.00 8.56
CA ILE A 170 13.73 -0.88 7.72
C ILE A 170 14.05 0.46 8.40
N VAL A 171 13.76 0.62 9.69
CA VAL A 171 14.10 1.83 10.44
C VAL A 171 15.61 2.06 10.50
N ILE A 172 16.41 1.00 10.64
CA ILE A 172 17.88 1.13 10.61
C ILE A 172 18.39 1.54 9.22
N ASP A 173 17.79 1.01 8.14
CA ASP A 173 18.15 1.43 6.77
C ASP A 173 17.78 2.88 6.50
N ALA A 174 16.58 3.31 6.94
CA ALA A 174 16.14 4.70 6.83
C ALA A 174 17.04 5.65 7.65
N HIS A 175 17.44 5.23 8.85
CA HIS A 175 18.43 5.95 9.64
C HIS A 175 19.78 6.09 8.92
N ASP A 176 20.26 5.02 8.27
CA ASP A 176 21.52 5.06 7.54
C ASP A 176 21.46 6.02 6.35
N VAL A 177 20.33 6.10 5.64
CA VAL A 177 20.10 7.15 4.63
C VAL A 177 20.17 8.52 5.28
N ALA A 178 19.38 8.77 6.32
CA ALA A 178 19.31 10.07 6.98
C ALA A 178 20.65 10.53 7.56
N ALA A 179 21.50 9.60 8.00
CA ALA A 179 22.82 9.90 8.55
C ALA A 179 23.87 10.22 7.47
N ASN A 180 23.67 9.78 6.22
CA ASN A 180 24.68 9.86 5.16
C ASN A 180 24.26 10.73 3.96
N VAL A 181 22.98 11.04 3.82
CA VAL A 181 22.43 11.87 2.74
C VAL A 181 22.06 13.24 3.31
N PRO A 182 22.49 14.36 2.68
CA PRO A 182 22.14 15.69 3.15
C PRO A 182 20.64 15.99 2.93
N GLY A 183 20.05 16.74 3.86
CA GLY A 183 18.65 17.16 3.80
C GLY A 183 17.78 16.44 4.82
N GLU A 184 16.53 16.88 4.94
CA GLU A 184 15.54 16.21 5.78
C GLU A 184 15.19 14.84 5.17
N THR A 185 15.09 13.81 6.01
CA THR A 185 14.75 12.45 5.59
C THR A 185 13.49 11.97 6.28
N GLU A 186 12.50 11.54 5.50
CA GLU A 186 11.27 10.92 6.01
C GLU A 186 11.25 9.40 5.77
N LEU A 187 10.63 8.65 6.68
CA LEU A 187 10.27 7.24 6.48
C LEU A 187 8.83 7.17 5.97
N ALA A 188 8.62 6.67 4.76
CA ALA A 188 7.28 6.49 4.18
C ALA A 188 6.82 5.04 4.37
N THR A 189 5.64 4.83 4.96
CA THR A 189 5.09 3.49 5.23
C THR A 189 3.58 3.41 5.02
N THR A 190 3.09 2.23 4.63
CA THR A 190 1.65 1.91 4.57
C THR A 190 1.16 1.15 5.81
N ASN A 191 2.02 0.86 6.77
CA ASN A 191 1.68 0.10 7.98
C ASN A 191 1.34 1.06 9.15
N PRO A 192 0.06 1.46 9.32
CA PRO A 192 -0.31 2.33 10.42
C PRO A 192 -0.27 1.59 11.76
N ALA A 193 -0.43 0.26 11.80
CA ALA A 193 -0.66 -0.45 13.06
C ALA A 193 0.55 -0.36 14.01
N GLU A 194 1.74 -0.16 13.46
CA GLU A 194 3.01 -0.15 14.20
C GLU A 194 3.52 1.27 14.49
N PHE A 195 3.08 2.27 13.71
CA PHE A 195 3.41 3.69 13.94
C PHE A 195 2.21 4.56 14.38
N ALA A 196 1.03 3.96 14.56
CA ALA A 196 -0.12 4.58 15.22
C ALA A 196 0.01 4.57 16.75
N ASP A 197 0.94 3.77 17.30
CA ASP A 197 1.40 3.98 18.66
C ASP A 197 2.36 5.17 18.65
N ASP A 198 1.85 6.33 19.10
CA ASP A 198 2.62 7.57 19.21
C ASP A 198 3.93 7.36 19.97
N LYS A 199 3.98 6.40 20.91
CA LYS A 199 5.20 6.08 21.65
C LYS A 199 6.28 5.44 20.78
N ILE A 200 5.92 4.49 19.91
CA ILE A 200 6.88 3.85 19.01
C ILE A 200 7.43 4.88 18.03
N LYS A 201 6.55 5.73 17.49
CA LYS A 201 6.95 6.84 16.61
C LYS A 201 7.91 7.81 17.29
N GLU A 202 7.61 8.23 18.52
CA GLU A 202 8.49 9.09 19.31
C GLU A 202 9.84 8.43 19.60
N ASP A 203 9.85 7.14 19.95
CA ASP A 203 11.08 6.39 20.22
C ASP A 203 11.96 6.29 18.96
N VAL A 204 11.38 6.01 17.80
CA VAL A 204 12.09 5.96 16.51
C VAL A 204 12.67 7.32 16.14
N LEU A 205 11.87 8.39 16.16
CA LEU A 205 12.35 9.73 15.80
C LEU A 205 13.40 10.27 16.77
N ARG A 206 13.36 9.85 18.05
CA ARG A 206 14.35 10.24 19.05
C ARG A 206 15.67 9.50 18.91
N ALA A 207 15.62 8.20 18.59
CA ALA A 207 16.81 7.34 18.54
C ALA A 207 17.52 7.37 17.18
N THR A 208 16.86 7.87 16.14
CA THR A 208 17.38 7.88 14.77
C THR A 208 17.67 9.29 14.26
N ALA A 209 18.23 9.37 13.07
CA ALA A 209 18.42 10.61 12.33
C ALA A 209 17.21 10.94 11.42
N ILE A 210 16.14 10.16 11.48
CA ILE A 210 14.93 10.35 10.66
C ILE A 210 14.17 11.57 11.18
N ASP A 211 13.81 12.50 10.32
CA ASP A 211 13.15 13.76 10.69
C ASP A 211 11.63 13.58 10.86
N SER A 212 11.02 12.69 10.06
CA SER A 212 9.58 12.44 10.13
C SER A 212 9.17 11.06 9.62
N ILE A 213 7.97 10.62 10.00
CA ILE A 213 7.35 9.39 9.48
C ILE A 213 6.07 9.78 8.76
N GLN A 214 6.00 9.45 7.47
CA GLN A 214 4.87 9.70 6.60
C GLN A 214 4.02 8.42 6.45
N LEU A 215 2.81 8.47 6.99
CA LEU A 215 1.83 7.38 6.85
C LEU A 215 1.06 7.53 5.54
N LEU A 216 1.18 6.56 4.65
CA LEU A 216 0.44 6.42 3.38
C LEU A 216 -0.76 5.48 3.56
N PHE A 217 -1.51 5.74 4.63
CA PHE A 217 -2.64 4.91 5.03
C PHE A 217 -3.97 5.44 4.47
N VAL A 218 -4.90 4.52 4.24
CA VAL A 218 -6.28 4.84 3.85
C VAL A 218 -7.18 4.57 5.05
N SER A 219 -7.80 5.61 5.58
CA SER A 219 -8.74 5.47 6.69
C SER A 219 -9.83 4.44 6.39
N ARG A 220 -10.18 3.67 7.40
CA ARG A 220 -11.31 2.71 7.35
C ARG A 220 -12.66 3.40 7.18
N GLU A 221 -12.73 4.71 7.40
CA GLU A 221 -13.90 5.56 7.12
C GLU A 221 -13.98 6.00 5.64
N TYR A 222 -13.15 5.43 4.76
CA TYR A 222 -13.24 5.71 3.32
C TYR A 222 -14.65 5.50 2.80
N SER A 223 -15.14 6.49 2.05
CA SER A 223 -16.40 6.42 1.33
C SER A 223 -16.18 7.01 -0.06
N PRO A 224 -16.39 6.22 -1.14
CA PRO A 224 -16.21 6.71 -2.51
C PRO A 224 -17.08 7.95 -2.81
N SER A 225 -18.26 8.04 -2.20
CA SER A 225 -19.21 9.14 -2.36
C SER A 225 -18.78 10.46 -1.69
N ALA A 226 -17.85 10.43 -0.73
CA ALA A 226 -17.31 11.65 -0.12
C ALA A 226 -16.45 12.47 -1.10
N LEU A 227 -15.82 11.83 -2.09
CA LEU A 227 -14.98 12.48 -3.10
C LEU A 227 -15.79 13.22 -4.20
N ARG A 228 -17.11 13.02 -4.27
CA ARG A 228 -17.98 13.79 -5.20
C ARG A 228 -18.22 15.24 -4.75
N ASN A 229 -17.93 15.58 -3.49
CA ASN A 229 -18.17 16.92 -2.96
C ASN A 229 -16.94 17.84 -3.03
N ASP A 230 -15.78 17.34 -3.45
CA ASP A 230 -14.51 18.09 -3.53
C ASP A 230 -13.98 18.26 -4.99
N GLN A 231 -14.85 18.11 -6.00
CA GLN A 231 -14.56 18.47 -7.40
C GLN A 231 -15.44 19.62 -7.91
#